data_AF-Q1XEB7-F1
#
_entry.id   AF-Q1XEB7-F1
#
_cell.length_a   1.000
_cell.length_b   1.000
_cell.length_c   1.000
_cell.angle_alpha   90.00
_cell.angle_beta   90.00
_cell.angle_gamma   90.00
#
_symmetry.space_group_name_H-M   'P 1'
#
loop_
_entity.id
_entity.type
_entity.pdbx_description
1 polymer ?
#
loop_
_entity_poly.entity_id
_entity_poly.type
_entity_poly.pdbx_seq_one_letter_code
_entity_poly.pdbx_strand_id
1 'polypeptide(L)'
;THWKHGGIVGVRGYGGGIIGRYSDSPALFPNVSHFHTVRVNQPAGWFYNTSSLRYLCDLWEKHGSGLTNMHGSTGDMVMLGTTTEHLEDIFTDLSEHGWDLGGSGSDVRTPSCCNGMTRCEYACMDTMAICHDITNEYQDELHRPAFPYKFKFKFSGCPNDCVASIARSDCSVIGTWRDNIQQDDAAVTEYAKGGKID
;
A
#
# COMPACT_ATOMS: atom_id res chain seq x y z
N THR A 1 -19.50 -16.47 -6.45
CA THR A 1 -18.34 -16.51 -5.53
C THR A 1 -18.55 -17.66 -4.56
N HIS A 2 -17.49 -18.38 -4.17
CA HIS A 2 -17.55 -19.53 -3.24
C HIS A 2 -16.97 -19.22 -1.86
N TRP A 3 -17.07 -17.96 -1.47
CA TRP A 3 -16.65 -17.48 -0.17
C TRP A 3 -17.87 -17.03 0.62
N LYS A 4 -17.91 -17.38 1.91
CA LYS A 4 -18.93 -16.88 2.84
C LYS A 4 -18.84 -15.37 3.00
N HIS A 5 -19.94 -14.77 3.45
CA HIS A 5 -19.99 -13.35 3.78
C HIS A 5 -19.07 -13.03 4.97
N GLY A 6 -18.16 -12.07 4.76
CA GLY A 6 -17.36 -11.49 5.84
C GLY A 6 -16.40 -12.47 6.54
N GLY A 7 -16.04 -12.09 7.76
CA GLY A 7 -15.10 -12.78 8.65
C GLY A 7 -14.37 -11.76 9.51
N ILE A 8 -14.48 -11.88 10.84
CA ILE A 8 -13.81 -11.01 11.80
C ILE A 8 -12.70 -11.81 12.46
N VAL A 9 -11.47 -11.45 12.15
CA VAL A 9 -10.23 -11.99 12.71
C VAL A 9 -9.21 -10.85 12.74
N GLY A 10 -8.21 -10.95 13.60
CA GLY A 10 -7.23 -9.89 13.81
C GLY A 10 -6.10 -10.35 14.72
N VAL A 11 -5.25 -9.42 15.10
CA VAL A 11 -4.18 -9.61 16.09
C VAL A 11 -4.42 -8.71 17.29
N ARG A 12 -3.89 -9.09 18.45
CA ARG A 12 -4.05 -8.32 19.68
C ARG A 12 -3.48 -6.91 19.53
N GLY A 13 -4.23 -5.94 20.03
CA GLY A 13 -3.83 -4.53 20.02
C GLY A 13 -4.34 -3.75 18.82
N TYR A 14 -4.66 -4.41 17.69
CA TYR A 14 -5.14 -3.77 16.46
C TYR A 14 -6.60 -4.18 16.14
N GLY A 15 -7.36 -3.24 15.61
CA GLY A 15 -8.73 -3.45 15.13
C GLY A 15 -8.84 -3.64 13.61
N GLY A 16 -7.71 -3.66 12.90
CA GLY A 16 -7.62 -3.69 11.44
C GLY A 16 -6.46 -4.52 10.89
N GLY A 17 -6.20 -4.41 9.59
CA GLY A 17 -5.08 -5.06 8.89
C GLY A 17 -5.31 -6.47 8.36
N ILE A 18 -6.31 -7.21 8.85
CA ILE A 18 -6.58 -8.59 8.42
C ILE A 18 -8.03 -8.72 7.91
N ILE A 19 -8.18 -9.33 6.73
CA ILE A 19 -9.50 -9.60 6.14
C ILE A 19 -9.83 -11.09 6.30
N GLY A 20 -10.71 -11.39 7.25
CA GLY A 20 -11.23 -12.74 7.45
C GLY A 20 -12.05 -13.20 6.25
N ARG A 21 -11.81 -14.44 5.81
CA ARG A 21 -12.51 -15.10 4.71
C ARG A 21 -12.54 -16.60 4.92
N TYR A 22 -13.69 -17.20 4.61
CA TYR A 22 -13.98 -18.62 4.80
C TYR A 22 -14.65 -19.21 3.56
N SER A 23 -14.26 -20.41 3.16
CA SER A 23 -14.94 -21.13 2.06
C SER A 23 -16.39 -21.45 2.44
N ASP A 24 -17.30 -21.38 1.46
CA ASP A 24 -18.68 -21.86 1.63
C ASP A 24 -18.81 -23.39 1.56
N SER A 25 -17.74 -24.07 1.09
CA SER A 25 -17.71 -25.51 0.82
C SER A 25 -16.49 -26.19 1.48
N PRO A 26 -16.31 -26.06 2.81
CA PRO A 26 -15.09 -26.53 3.50
C PRO A 26 -14.89 -28.04 3.46
N ALA A 27 -15.95 -28.84 3.31
CA ALA A 27 -15.82 -30.30 3.16
C ALA A 27 -15.20 -30.69 1.81
N LEU A 28 -15.43 -29.91 0.75
CA LEU A 28 -14.86 -30.13 -0.57
C LEU A 28 -13.45 -29.52 -0.69
N PHE A 29 -13.23 -28.37 -0.04
CA PHE A 29 -11.98 -27.62 -0.10
C PHE A 29 -11.42 -27.31 1.31
N PRO A 30 -10.99 -28.33 2.07
CA PRO A 30 -10.60 -28.16 3.48
C PRO A 30 -9.42 -27.20 3.69
N ASN A 31 -8.47 -27.15 2.74
CA ASN A 31 -7.27 -26.32 2.82
C ASN A 31 -7.51 -24.82 2.64
N VAL A 32 -8.73 -24.43 2.22
CA VAL A 32 -9.16 -23.02 2.13
C VAL A 32 -10.41 -22.78 2.96
N SER A 33 -10.69 -23.66 3.93
CA SER A 33 -11.76 -23.45 4.90
C SER A 33 -11.59 -22.11 5.62
N HIS A 34 -10.36 -21.78 5.99
CA HIS A 34 -9.88 -20.44 6.33
C HIS A 34 -8.92 -19.96 5.23
N PHE A 35 -9.07 -18.71 4.78
CA PHE A 35 -8.20 -18.16 3.75
C PHE A 35 -8.04 -16.64 3.93
N HIS A 36 -7.55 -16.25 5.10
CA HIS A 36 -7.47 -14.86 5.52
C HIS A 36 -6.41 -14.09 4.75
N THR A 37 -6.67 -12.81 4.51
CA THR A 37 -5.71 -11.91 3.86
C THR A 37 -5.05 -11.03 4.89
N VAL A 38 -3.72 -11.02 4.94
CA VAL A 38 -2.93 -10.11 5.77
C VAL A 38 -2.43 -8.95 4.90
N ARG A 39 -2.68 -7.72 5.33
CA ARG A 39 -2.14 -6.52 4.68
C ARG A 39 -0.87 -6.09 5.41
N VAL A 40 0.23 -6.01 4.67
CA VAL A 40 1.52 -5.55 5.20
C VAL A 40 1.81 -4.18 4.61
N ASN A 41 2.13 -3.23 5.48
CA ASN A 41 2.42 -1.85 5.10
C ASN A 41 3.69 -1.79 4.23
N GLN A 42 3.61 -1.16 3.07
CA GLN A 42 4.71 -1.06 2.12
C GLN A 42 5.62 0.15 2.41
N PRO A 43 6.90 0.12 2.01
CA PRO A 43 7.72 1.33 1.94
C PRO A 43 7.14 2.32 0.92
N ALA A 44 7.27 3.61 1.22
CA ALA A 44 6.84 4.68 0.32
C ALA A 44 7.44 4.50 -1.09
N GLY A 45 6.63 4.72 -2.13
CA GLY A 45 7.04 4.53 -3.53
C GLY A 45 7.31 3.07 -3.96
N TRP A 46 7.04 2.07 -3.11
CA TRP A 46 7.25 0.64 -3.39
C TRP A 46 8.69 0.26 -3.78
N PHE A 47 9.68 0.93 -3.20
CA PHE A 47 11.08 0.57 -3.37
C PHE A 47 11.50 -0.52 -2.38
N TYR A 48 12.08 -1.61 -2.89
CA TYR A 48 12.51 -2.74 -2.08
C TYR A 48 13.96 -3.11 -2.40
N ASN A 49 14.68 -3.61 -1.40
CA ASN A 49 15.87 -4.41 -1.62
C ASN A 49 15.50 -5.91 -1.65
N THR A 50 16.36 -6.74 -2.25
CA THR A 50 16.05 -8.17 -2.42
C THR A 50 16.06 -8.94 -1.11
N SER A 51 16.83 -8.52 -0.09
CA SER A 51 16.83 -9.16 1.22
C SER A 51 15.49 -9.00 1.93
N SER A 52 14.88 -7.82 1.86
CA SER A 52 13.53 -7.55 2.41
C SER A 52 12.47 -8.43 1.77
N LEU A 53 12.49 -8.54 0.44
CA LEU A 53 11.51 -9.37 -0.28
C LEU A 53 11.71 -10.86 0.01
N ARG A 54 12.96 -11.34 0.07
CA ARG A 54 13.23 -12.75 0.43
C ARG A 54 12.74 -13.06 1.85
N TYR A 55 13.02 -12.18 2.80
CA TYR A 55 12.51 -12.33 4.16
C TYR A 55 10.97 -12.44 4.20
N LEU A 56 10.25 -11.57 3.49
CA LEU A 56 8.79 -11.62 3.43
C LEU A 56 8.28 -12.90 2.74
N CYS A 57 8.99 -13.41 1.72
CA CYS A 57 8.69 -14.70 1.10
C CYS A 57 8.89 -15.86 2.08
N ASP A 58 10.01 -15.91 2.79
CA ASP A 58 10.34 -16.98 3.74
C ASP A 58 9.32 -17.01 4.90
N LEU A 59 8.96 -15.83 5.43
CA LEU A 59 7.89 -15.68 6.44
C LEU A 59 6.55 -16.21 5.89
N TRP A 60 6.20 -15.83 4.67
CA TRP A 60 4.92 -16.20 4.09
C TRP A 60 4.84 -17.67 3.66
N GLU A 61 5.95 -18.28 3.29
CA GLU A 61 6.06 -19.73 3.05
C GLU A 61 5.86 -20.52 4.36
N LYS A 62 6.38 -20.01 5.48
CA LYS A 62 6.24 -20.61 6.81
C LYS A 62 4.80 -20.57 7.35
N HIS A 63 4.09 -19.47 7.12
CA HIS A 63 2.82 -19.19 7.80
C HIS A 63 1.59 -19.06 6.89
N GLY A 64 1.76 -19.04 5.58
CA GLY A 64 0.70 -18.74 4.64
C GLY A 64 0.67 -19.67 3.44
N SER A 65 -0.07 -19.26 2.42
CA SER A 65 -0.27 -20.05 1.20
C SER A 65 0.87 -19.94 0.19
N GLY A 66 1.82 -19.02 0.38
CA GLY A 66 2.79 -18.61 -0.64
C GLY A 66 2.22 -17.69 -1.74
N LEU A 67 0.91 -17.42 -1.76
CA LEU A 67 0.27 -16.54 -2.75
C LEU A 67 0.27 -15.09 -2.28
N THR A 68 0.54 -14.16 -3.19
CA THR A 68 0.56 -12.72 -2.88
C THR A 68 -0.14 -11.88 -3.95
N ASN A 69 -0.50 -10.64 -3.59
CA ASN A 69 -0.62 -9.56 -4.57
C ASN A 69 0.43 -8.49 -4.27
N MET A 70 1.18 -8.13 -5.31
CA MET A 70 2.20 -7.09 -5.30
C MET A 70 1.77 -6.00 -6.27
N HIS A 71 0.88 -5.07 -5.89
CA HIS A 71 0.37 -4.77 -4.54
C HIS A 71 -1.16 -4.68 -4.53
N GLY A 72 -1.75 -4.53 -3.34
CA GLY A 72 -3.15 -4.14 -3.19
C GLY A 72 -3.39 -2.71 -3.70
N SER A 73 -4.60 -2.42 -4.18
CA SER A 73 -4.89 -1.11 -4.78
C SER A 73 -4.82 0.09 -3.82
N THR A 74 -4.73 -0.10 -2.50
CA THR A 74 -4.43 1.03 -1.60
C THR A 74 -2.92 1.31 -1.57
N GLY A 75 -2.13 0.23 -1.51
CA GLY A 75 -0.67 0.25 -1.52
C GLY A 75 -0.06 -0.98 -0.86
N ASP A 76 -0.80 -1.61 0.06
CA ASP A 76 -0.34 -2.73 0.89
C ASP A 76 0.24 -3.89 0.08
N MET A 77 1.27 -4.54 0.61
CA MET A 77 1.57 -5.91 0.20
C MET A 77 0.45 -6.82 0.72
N VAL A 78 -0.06 -7.70 -0.15
CA VAL A 78 -1.16 -8.59 0.19
C VAL A 78 -0.62 -10.01 0.31
N MET A 79 -0.60 -10.52 1.53
CA MET A 79 -0.32 -11.92 1.83
C MET A 79 -1.66 -12.70 1.82
N LEU A 80 -1.88 -13.48 0.76
CA LEU A 80 -3.20 -13.97 0.38
C LEU A 80 -3.43 -15.42 0.82
N GLY A 81 -4.06 -15.60 1.98
CA GLY A 81 -4.49 -16.91 2.45
C GLY A 81 -3.60 -17.46 3.55
N THR A 82 -4.11 -17.42 4.77
CA THR A 82 -3.61 -18.12 5.95
C THR A 82 -4.80 -18.51 6.84
N THR A 83 -4.54 -19.21 7.93
CA THR A 83 -5.51 -19.62 8.94
C THR A 83 -5.47 -18.68 10.15
N THR A 84 -6.41 -18.84 11.09
CA THR A 84 -6.53 -17.91 12.23
C THR A 84 -5.38 -18.08 13.23
N GLU A 85 -4.92 -19.31 13.41
CA GLU A 85 -3.87 -19.69 14.35
C GLU A 85 -2.49 -19.11 13.99
N HIS A 86 -2.24 -18.75 12.72
CA HIS A 86 -0.96 -18.17 12.30
C HIS A 86 -0.91 -16.64 12.38
N LEU A 87 -2.03 -15.95 12.65
CA LEU A 87 -2.08 -14.49 12.53
C LEU A 87 -1.15 -13.76 13.51
N GLU A 88 -1.11 -14.21 14.77
CA GLU A 88 -0.25 -13.62 15.80
C GLU A 88 1.24 -13.90 15.53
N ASP A 89 1.58 -15.11 15.03
CA ASP A 89 2.95 -15.47 14.67
C ASP A 89 3.45 -14.61 13.49
N ILE A 90 2.61 -14.46 12.45
CA ILE A 90 2.90 -13.58 11.31
C ILE A 90 3.17 -12.16 11.78
N PHE A 91 2.31 -11.63 12.66
CA PHE A 91 2.45 -10.27 13.16
C PHE A 91 3.69 -10.09 14.03
N THR A 92 4.01 -11.08 14.87
CA THR A 92 5.22 -11.08 15.70
C THR A 92 6.46 -11.08 14.82
N ASP A 93 6.56 -12.01 13.87
CA ASP A 93 7.72 -12.12 12.98
C ASP A 93 7.90 -10.81 12.17
N LEU A 94 6.82 -10.25 11.60
CA LEU A 94 6.84 -8.96 10.89
C LEU A 94 7.37 -7.82 11.77
N SER A 95 6.82 -7.68 12.98
CA SER A 95 7.15 -6.60 13.92
C SER A 95 8.61 -6.65 14.34
N GLU A 96 9.13 -7.85 14.64
CA GLU A 96 10.53 -8.04 15.01
C GLU A 96 11.52 -7.68 13.88
N HIS A 97 11.05 -7.61 12.63
CA HIS A 97 11.86 -7.27 11.45
C HIS A 97 11.52 -5.90 10.86
N GLY A 98 10.85 -5.03 11.63
CA GLY A 98 10.57 -3.65 11.26
C GLY A 98 9.45 -3.49 10.22
N TRP A 99 8.61 -4.51 10.04
CA TRP A 99 7.39 -4.43 9.26
C TRP A 99 6.19 -4.27 10.18
N ASP A 100 5.13 -3.66 9.67
CA ASP A 100 3.85 -3.57 10.37
C ASP A 100 2.70 -3.89 9.42
N LEU A 101 1.54 -4.16 9.99
CA LEU A 101 0.30 -4.33 9.26
C LEU A 101 -0.18 -3.01 8.66
N GLY A 102 -0.83 -3.13 7.51
CA GLY A 102 -1.56 -2.03 6.89
C GLY A 102 -2.94 -1.82 7.48
N GLY A 103 -3.67 -0.82 6.98
CA GLY A 103 -5.01 -0.45 7.49
C GLY A 103 -6.17 -1.23 6.84
N SER A 104 -7.18 -1.57 7.64
CA SER A 104 -8.49 -2.03 7.17
C SER A 104 -9.59 -1.84 8.21
N GLY A 105 -10.72 -1.25 7.80
CA GLY A 105 -11.84 -1.00 8.70
C GLY A 105 -12.40 0.41 8.50
N SER A 106 -12.94 0.99 9.55
CA SER A 106 -13.29 2.42 9.60
C SER A 106 -12.15 3.20 10.26
N ASP A 107 -11.01 3.19 9.59
CA ASP A 107 -9.69 3.64 10.02
C ASP A 107 -9.02 4.51 8.94
N VAL A 108 -7.87 5.10 9.28
CA VAL A 108 -6.90 5.51 8.26
C VAL A 108 -6.42 4.26 7.54
N ARG A 109 -6.47 4.28 6.22
CA ARG A 109 -5.87 3.24 5.38
C ARG A 109 -4.45 3.63 5.05
N THR A 110 -3.65 2.60 4.78
CA THR A 110 -2.26 2.71 4.37
C THR A 110 -2.07 3.80 3.31
N PRO A 111 -1.34 4.89 3.65
CA PRO A 111 -1.02 5.93 2.70
C PRO A 111 -0.16 5.39 1.55
N SER A 112 -0.25 6.02 0.37
CA SER A 112 0.63 5.69 -0.76
C SER A 112 0.96 6.91 -1.60
N CYS A 113 2.07 6.85 -2.32
CA CYS A 113 2.60 7.98 -3.08
C CYS A 113 3.20 7.55 -4.41
N CYS A 114 3.37 8.49 -5.35
CA CYS A 114 4.22 8.23 -6.51
C CYS A 114 5.71 8.13 -6.11
N ASN A 115 6.57 7.77 -7.06
CA ASN A 115 8.02 7.68 -6.85
C ASN A 115 8.69 9.03 -6.56
N GLY A 116 7.99 10.15 -6.77
CA GLY A 116 8.43 11.49 -6.37
C GLY A 116 9.83 11.85 -6.86
N MET A 117 10.55 12.58 -6.00
CA MET A 117 11.89 13.09 -6.28
C MET A 117 12.95 11.99 -6.45
N THR A 118 12.66 10.74 -6.04
CA THR A 118 13.58 9.61 -6.17
C THR A 118 13.94 9.33 -7.63
N ARG A 119 12.99 9.52 -8.56
CA ARG A 119 13.21 9.21 -9.99
C ARG A 119 12.27 9.96 -10.94
N CYS A 120 11.81 11.15 -10.56
CA CYS A 120 10.99 11.99 -11.43
C CYS A 120 11.42 13.46 -11.31
N GLU A 121 11.83 14.03 -12.43
CA GLU A 121 12.22 15.42 -12.59
C GLU A 121 11.05 16.41 -12.48
N TYR A 122 9.80 15.92 -12.50
CA TYR A 122 8.59 16.74 -12.36
C TYR A 122 8.09 16.84 -10.91
N ALA A 123 8.71 16.16 -9.95
CA ALA A 123 8.23 16.14 -8.58
C ALA A 123 8.40 17.51 -7.89
N CYS A 124 7.30 18.15 -7.53
CA CYS A 124 7.30 19.46 -6.85
C CYS A 124 7.40 19.36 -5.32
N MET A 125 7.33 18.16 -4.76
CA MET A 125 7.46 17.89 -3.33
C MET A 125 8.03 16.49 -3.08
N ASP A 126 8.63 16.27 -1.91
CA ASP A 126 9.10 14.96 -1.50
C ASP A 126 7.91 14.08 -1.05
N THR A 127 7.28 13.44 -2.02
CA THR A 127 6.10 12.60 -1.76
C THR A 127 6.42 11.38 -0.90
N MET A 128 7.65 10.86 -0.97
CA MET A 128 8.03 9.66 -0.23
C MET A 128 8.25 9.98 1.26
N ALA A 129 8.91 11.10 1.57
CA ALA A 129 9.04 11.58 2.94
C ALA A 129 7.67 11.90 3.56
N ILE A 130 6.83 12.67 2.86
CA ILE A 130 5.48 13.00 3.35
C ILE A 130 4.64 11.73 3.59
N CYS A 131 4.69 10.77 2.67
CA CYS A 131 3.97 9.50 2.82
C CYS A 131 4.44 8.72 4.06
N HIS A 132 5.75 8.67 4.29
CA HIS A 132 6.32 7.98 5.45
C HIS A 132 5.93 8.67 6.76
N ASP A 133 6.10 10.00 6.83
CA ASP A 133 5.81 10.79 8.02
C ASP A 133 4.33 10.72 8.41
N ILE A 134 3.42 10.88 7.45
CA ILE A 134 1.97 10.74 7.69
C ILE A 134 1.61 9.32 8.11
N THR A 135 2.27 8.30 7.58
CA THR A 135 2.04 6.92 7.99
C THR A 135 2.45 6.70 9.46
N ASN A 136 3.57 7.28 9.90
CA ASN A 136 4.06 7.15 11.27
C ASN A 136 3.28 8.01 12.28
N GLU A 137 2.87 9.23 11.88
CA GLU A 137 2.11 10.13 12.74
C GLU A 137 0.74 9.54 13.12
N TYR A 138 0.04 8.94 12.15
CA TYR A 138 -1.32 8.41 12.33
C TYR A 138 -1.37 6.89 12.52
N GLN A 139 -0.38 6.30 13.20
CA GLN A 139 -0.36 4.86 13.47
C GLN A 139 -1.59 4.41 14.28
N ASP A 140 -2.00 5.18 15.29
CA ASP A 140 -3.17 4.84 16.11
C ASP A 140 -4.45 4.81 15.27
N GLU A 141 -4.69 5.84 14.48
CA GLU A 141 -5.86 5.93 13.62
C GLU A 141 -5.84 4.92 12.45
N LEU A 142 -4.67 4.42 12.07
CA LEU A 142 -4.51 3.36 11.07
C LEU A 142 -4.80 1.98 11.64
N HIS A 143 -4.35 1.70 12.87
CA HIS A 143 -4.48 0.38 13.48
C HIS A 143 -5.72 0.21 14.35
N ARG A 144 -6.29 1.29 14.89
CA ARG A 144 -7.42 1.30 15.83
C ARG A 144 -8.58 2.12 15.24
N PRO A 145 -9.52 1.46 14.54
CA PRO A 145 -10.63 2.15 13.86
C PRO A 145 -11.41 3.08 14.79
N ALA A 146 -11.20 4.40 14.64
CA ALA A 146 -11.84 5.45 15.45
C ALA A 146 -12.81 6.32 14.63
N PHE A 147 -12.91 6.10 13.33
CA PHE A 147 -13.65 6.97 12.41
C PHE A 147 -15.03 6.40 12.05
N PRO A 148 -15.96 7.26 11.59
CA PRO A 148 -17.26 6.79 11.09
C PRO A 148 -17.13 5.84 9.88
N TYR A 149 -16.11 6.07 9.04
CA TYR A 149 -15.80 5.19 7.92
C TYR A 149 -14.32 5.28 7.54
N LYS A 150 -13.92 4.55 6.49
CA LYS A 150 -12.53 4.51 6.00
C LYS A 150 -12.07 5.91 5.55
N PHE A 151 -10.80 6.21 5.78
CA PHE A 151 -10.15 7.42 5.30
C PHE A 151 -8.82 7.08 4.62
N LYS A 152 -8.46 7.74 3.52
CA LYS A 152 -7.25 7.45 2.74
C LYS A 152 -6.48 8.72 2.45
N PHE A 153 -5.16 8.65 2.62
CA PHE A 153 -4.21 9.64 2.11
C PHE A 153 -3.53 9.12 0.84
N LYS A 154 -3.34 10.00 -0.15
CA LYS A 154 -2.43 9.74 -1.28
C LYS A 154 -1.68 10.99 -1.70
N PHE A 155 -0.43 10.81 -2.11
CA PHE A 155 0.51 11.90 -2.43
C PHE A 155 1.05 11.79 -3.86
N SER A 156 0.76 12.78 -4.69
CA SER A 156 1.24 12.88 -6.07
C SER A 156 2.14 14.09 -6.25
N GLY A 157 3.36 13.88 -6.77
CA GLY A 157 4.38 14.92 -6.84
C GLY A 157 4.05 16.05 -7.83
N CYS A 158 3.14 15.81 -8.78
CA CYS A 158 2.70 16.79 -9.77
C CYS A 158 1.29 16.45 -10.30
N PRO A 159 0.67 17.32 -11.14
CA PRO A 159 -0.68 17.12 -11.66
C PRO A 159 -0.89 15.90 -12.58
N ASN A 160 0.16 15.19 -13.02
CA ASN A 160 0.02 13.91 -13.73
C ASN A 160 -0.62 12.82 -12.86
N ASP A 161 -0.58 13.00 -11.53
CA ASP A 161 -1.27 12.16 -10.55
C ASP A 161 -1.00 10.65 -10.70
N CYS A 162 0.27 10.25 -10.74
CA CYS A 162 0.67 8.87 -11.02
C CYS A 162 0.17 7.83 -9.98
N VAL A 163 -0.23 8.24 -8.78
CA VAL A 163 -0.86 7.35 -7.78
C VAL A 163 -2.41 7.45 -7.79
N ALA A 164 -2.96 8.27 -8.68
CA ALA A 164 -4.39 8.57 -8.81
C ALA A 164 -5.03 9.01 -7.48
N SER A 165 -4.33 9.92 -6.79
CA SER A 165 -4.71 10.48 -5.51
C SER A 165 -6.09 11.12 -5.54
N ILE A 166 -6.41 11.93 -6.56
CA ILE A 166 -7.69 12.64 -6.65
C ILE A 166 -8.90 11.70 -6.73
N ALA A 167 -8.71 10.51 -7.29
CA ALA A 167 -9.78 9.54 -7.50
C ALA A 167 -9.85 8.44 -6.43
N ARG A 168 -8.76 8.19 -5.69
CA ARG A 168 -8.60 7.00 -4.83
C ARG A 168 -8.18 7.34 -3.40
N SER A 169 -8.32 8.59 -2.98
CA SER A 169 -8.09 9.04 -1.61
C SER A 169 -9.12 10.07 -1.16
N ASP A 170 -9.36 10.11 0.15
CA ASP A 170 -10.25 11.08 0.78
C ASP A 170 -9.50 12.41 1.01
N CYS A 171 -8.19 12.32 1.29
CA CYS A 171 -7.25 13.43 1.31
C CYS A 171 -6.19 13.24 0.23
N SER A 172 -6.34 14.01 -0.85
CA SER A 172 -5.41 14.04 -1.98
C SER A 172 -4.46 15.24 -1.84
N VAL A 173 -3.16 14.98 -1.89
CA VAL A 173 -2.13 16.03 -1.92
C VAL A 173 -1.39 15.95 -3.25
N ILE A 174 -1.50 17.01 -4.04
CA ILE A 174 -0.91 17.09 -5.39
C ILE A 174 0.04 18.28 -5.44
N GLY A 175 1.32 18.00 -5.71
CA GLY A 175 2.37 19.00 -5.80
C GLY A 175 2.17 19.94 -6.99
N THR A 176 2.58 21.20 -6.82
CA THR A 176 2.59 22.22 -7.87
C THR A 176 3.68 23.25 -7.57
N TRP A 177 3.98 24.09 -8.54
CA TRP A 177 4.78 25.31 -8.37
C TRP A 177 3.89 26.56 -8.47
N ARG A 178 4.45 27.73 -8.16
CA ARG A 178 3.72 29.02 -8.17
C ARG A 178 4.44 30.15 -8.92
N ASP A 179 5.58 29.83 -9.51
CA ASP A 179 6.40 30.69 -10.37
C ASP A 179 6.26 30.28 -11.85
N ASN A 180 7.12 30.83 -12.71
CA ASN A 180 7.06 30.56 -14.15
C ASN A 180 7.69 29.21 -14.49
N ILE A 181 7.19 28.55 -15.55
CA ILE A 181 7.87 27.40 -16.16
C ILE A 181 9.25 27.82 -16.63
N GLN A 182 10.26 27.01 -16.32
CA GLN A 182 11.64 27.21 -16.78
C GLN A 182 11.78 26.70 -18.22
N GLN A 183 12.35 27.53 -19.09
CA GLN A 183 12.55 27.22 -20.51
C GLN A 183 14.05 27.28 -20.85
N ASP A 184 14.52 26.25 -21.56
CA ASP A 184 15.84 26.23 -22.19
C ASP A 184 15.66 26.40 -23.72
N ASP A 185 15.99 27.58 -24.23
CA ASP A 185 15.82 27.93 -25.64
C ASP A 185 16.68 27.05 -26.59
N ALA A 186 17.82 26.56 -26.11
CA ALA A 186 18.67 25.67 -26.90
C ALA A 186 18.01 24.29 -27.05
N ALA A 187 17.48 23.74 -25.95
CA ALA A 187 16.72 22.50 -25.98
C ALA A 187 15.48 22.62 -26.88
N VAL A 188 14.70 23.70 -26.77
CA VAL A 188 13.54 23.96 -27.65
C VAL A 188 13.94 23.97 -29.12
N THR A 189 15.06 24.63 -29.46
CA THR A 189 15.57 24.68 -30.83
C THR A 189 16.00 23.29 -31.34
N GLU A 190 16.62 22.47 -30.48
CA GLU A 190 16.97 21.09 -30.81
C GLU A 190 15.73 20.23 -31.10
N TYR A 191 14.72 20.28 -30.22
CA TYR A 191 13.45 19.59 -30.43
C TYR A 191 12.78 20.01 -31.75
N ALA A 192 12.79 21.31 -32.08
CA ALA A 192 12.22 21.83 -33.32
C ALA A 192 12.92 21.29 -34.58
N LYS A 193 14.23 21.03 -34.54
CA LYS A 193 14.97 20.43 -35.67
C LYS A 193 14.61 18.96 -35.93
N GLY A 194 14.25 18.23 -34.87
CA GLY A 194 13.89 16.82 -34.93
C GLY A 194 12.43 16.54 -35.30
N GLY A 195 11.56 17.54 -35.18
CA GLY A 195 10.14 17.41 -35.50
C GLY A 195 9.89 17.30 -37.01
N LYS A 196 9.31 16.19 -37.46
CA LYS A 196 8.47 16.22 -38.68
C LYS A 196 7.17 16.89 -38.27
N ILE A 197 6.92 18.08 -38.80
CA ILE A 197 5.60 18.70 -38.76
C ILE A 197 4.72 17.84 -39.65
N ASP A 198 3.81 17.07 -39.06
CA ASP A 198 2.65 16.49 -39.74
C ASP A 198 1.49 17.49 -39.63
#